data_AF-A0A835M271-F1
#
_entry.id   AF-A0A835M271-F1
#
_cell.length_a   1.000
_cell.length_b   1.000
_cell.length_c   1.000
_cell.angle_alpha   90.00
_cell.angle_beta   90.00
_cell.angle_gamma   90.00
#
_symmetry.space_group_name_H-M   'P 1'
#
loop_
_entity.id
_entity.type
_entity.pdbx_description
1 polymer ?
#
loop_
_entity_poly.entity_id
_entity_poly.type
_entity_poly.pdbx_seq_one_letter_code
_entity_poly.pdbx_strand_id
1 'polypeptide(L)'
;MFTSIVGNVFGSKCFLAPSRLEDLQIPIAHVKTFGVAPWYQVERDKLNKYGRPYWDVLLNQNWDYPLRTYGRAVYECLRGGLDFTKDDENVNSQPFMGWRDRSYFC
;
A
#
# COMPACT_ATOMS: atom_id res chain seq x y z
N MET A 1 -4.96 -19.83 7.74
CA MET A 1 -5.39 -19.15 8.98
C MET A 1 -6.76 -18.50 8.80
N PHE A 2 -6.90 -17.48 7.95
CA PHE A 2 -8.19 -16.79 7.74
C PHE A 2 -9.32 -17.68 7.21
N THR A 3 -9.02 -18.65 6.34
CA THR A 3 -9.99 -19.63 5.84
C THR A 3 -10.67 -20.42 6.97
N SER A 4 -9.95 -20.72 8.05
CA SER A 4 -10.48 -21.44 9.21
C SER A 4 -11.24 -20.55 10.18
N ILE A 5 -10.84 -19.28 10.34
CA ILE A 5 -11.41 -18.36 11.33
C ILE A 5 -12.66 -17.65 10.78
N VAL A 6 -12.61 -17.19 9.53
CA VAL A 6 -13.65 -16.33 8.92
C VAL A 6 -14.50 -17.09 7.89
N GLY A 7 -14.08 -18.28 7.44
CA GLY A 7 -14.67 -18.96 6.27
C GLY A 7 -16.18 -19.20 6.35
N ASN A 8 -16.67 -19.85 7.41
CA ASN A 8 -18.07 -20.30 7.50
C ASN A 8 -18.85 -19.71 8.71
N VAL A 9 -18.14 -19.13 9.69
CA VAL A 9 -18.74 -18.71 10.96
C VAL A 9 -19.64 -17.48 10.78
N PHE A 10 -19.24 -16.53 9.91
CA PHE A 10 -19.96 -15.27 9.70
C PHE A 10 -21.29 -15.42 8.94
N GLY A 11 -21.48 -16.52 8.20
CA GLY A 11 -22.72 -16.83 7.47
C GLY A 11 -23.66 -17.79 8.21
N SER A 12 -23.34 -18.14 9.46
CA SER A 12 -24.09 -19.16 10.21
C SER A 12 -25.44 -18.62 10.68
N LYS A 13 -26.52 -19.27 10.24
CA LYS A 13 -27.92 -18.95 10.59
C LYS A 13 -28.24 -19.04 12.09
N CYS A 14 -27.36 -19.66 12.89
CA CYS A 14 -27.52 -19.76 14.35
C CYS A 14 -27.14 -18.47 15.10
N PHE A 15 -26.39 -17.55 14.48
CA PHE A 15 -26.11 -16.27 15.10
C PHE A 15 -27.20 -15.27 14.70
N LEU A 16 -27.90 -14.74 15.70
CA LEU A 16 -28.98 -13.75 15.51
C LEU A 16 -28.43 -12.33 15.29
N ALA A 17 -27.21 -12.06 15.72
CA ALA A 17 -26.51 -10.80 15.55
C ALA A 17 -25.39 -10.94 14.51
N PRO A 18 -25.09 -9.87 13.74
CA PRO A 18 -23.94 -9.84 12.86
C PRO A 18 -22.66 -10.04 13.67
N SER A 19 -21.80 -10.95 13.21
CA SER A 19 -20.51 -11.23 13.84
C SER A 19 -19.44 -10.31 13.27
N ARG A 20 -18.51 -9.87 14.13
CA ARG A 20 -17.31 -9.08 13.78
C ARG A 20 -16.11 -9.68 14.50
N LEU A 21 -15.00 -9.86 13.78
CA LEU A 21 -13.73 -10.25 14.40
C LEU A 21 -13.07 -8.98 14.94
N GLU A 22 -13.01 -8.84 16.27
CA GLU A 22 -12.42 -7.65 16.91
C GLU A 22 -10.92 -7.81 17.11
N ASP A 23 -10.49 -8.87 17.81
CA ASP A 23 -9.08 -9.11 18.14
C ASP A 23 -8.68 -10.56 17.88
N LEU A 24 -7.39 -10.77 17.58
CA LEU A 24 -6.80 -12.09 17.33
C LEU A 24 -5.45 -12.20 18.02
N GLN A 25 -5.33 -13.08 19.01
CA GLN A 25 -4.06 -13.39 19.64
C GLN A 25 -3.33 -14.50 18.86
N ILE A 26 -2.21 -14.16 18.22
CA ILE A 26 -1.41 -15.10 17.45
C ILE A 26 -0.28 -15.67 18.33
N PRO A 27 -0.18 -17.00 18.51
CA PRO A 27 0.87 -17.59 19.33
C PRO A 27 2.25 -17.37 18.72
N ILE A 28 3.27 -17.18 19.56
CA ILE A 28 4.66 -16.91 19.16
C ILE A 28 5.21 -17.99 18.23
N ALA A 29 4.84 -19.26 18.46
CA ALA A 29 5.22 -20.38 17.59
C ALA A 29 4.73 -20.18 16.15
N HIS A 30 3.53 -19.62 15.96
CA HIS A 30 3.01 -19.31 14.63
C HIS A 30 3.66 -18.06 14.06
N VAL A 31 3.85 -17.00 14.85
CA VAL A 31 4.52 -15.76 14.41
C VAL A 31 5.92 -16.04 13.85
N LYS A 32 6.68 -16.93 14.49
CA LYS A 32 8.04 -17.31 14.06
C LYS A 32 8.11 -18.02 12.71
N THR A 33 7.00 -18.56 12.21
CA THR A 33 6.97 -19.18 10.88
C THR A 33 6.91 -18.16 9.74
N PHE A 34 6.58 -16.91 10.05
CA PHE A 34 6.55 -15.82 9.08
C PHE A 34 7.91 -15.12 9.01
N GLY A 35 8.31 -14.72 7.79
CA GLY A 35 9.45 -13.83 7.60
C GLY A 35 9.11 -12.44 8.11
N VAL A 36 9.55 -12.10 9.33
CA VAL A 36 9.48 -10.73 9.84
C VAL A 36 10.70 -9.97 9.36
N ALA A 37 10.46 -8.89 8.62
CA ALA A 37 11.54 -8.01 8.17
C ALA A 37 11.58 -6.72 9.01
N PRO A 38 12.77 -6.22 9.35
CA PRO A 38 12.96 -5.01 10.15
C PRO A 38 12.78 -3.76 9.28
N TRP A 39 11.55 -3.52 8.81
CA TRP A 39 11.29 -2.50 7.78
C TRP A 39 11.58 -1.07 8.25
N TYR A 40 11.09 -0.66 9.42
CA TYR A 40 11.16 0.75 9.85
C TYR A 40 12.59 1.29 10.02
N GLN A 41 13.47 0.51 10.67
CA GLN A 41 14.86 0.93 10.89
C GLN A 41 15.65 0.88 9.58
N VAL A 42 15.54 -0.21 8.83
CA VAL A 42 16.25 -0.39 7.55
C VAL A 42 15.79 0.63 6.51
N GLU A 43 14.52 0.98 6.46
CA GLU A 43 14.00 2.02 5.55
C GLU A 43 14.56 3.40 5.91
N ARG A 44 14.62 3.75 7.21
CA ARG A 44 15.25 5.00 7.66
C ARG A 44 16.73 5.07 7.31
N ASP A 45 17.45 3.97 7.48
CA ASP A 45 18.87 3.89 7.15
C ASP A 45 19.11 4.01 5.64
N LYS A 46 18.25 3.39 4.82
CA LYS A 46 18.33 3.51 3.36
C LYS A 46 18.07 4.92 2.84
N LEU A 47 17.16 5.66 3.50
CA LEU A 47 16.75 6.99 3.07
C LEU A 47 17.53 8.11 3.76
N ASN A 48 18.32 7.78 4.78
CA ASN A 48 19.06 8.72 5.63
C ASN A 48 18.19 9.87 6.18
N LYS A 49 16.98 9.53 6.64
CA LYS A 49 15.98 10.50 7.13
C LYS A 49 15.51 10.10 8.53
N TYR A 50 15.88 10.90 9.52
CA TYR A 50 15.61 10.64 10.94
C TYR A 50 14.84 11.79 11.61
N GLY A 51 14.18 11.50 12.73
CA GLY A 51 13.56 12.51 13.60
C GLY A 51 12.31 13.21 13.04
N ARG A 52 11.87 12.86 11.83
CA ARG A 52 10.62 13.33 11.23
C ARG A 52 9.80 12.18 10.63
N PRO A 53 8.47 12.35 10.48
CA PRO A 53 7.66 11.46 9.64
C PRO A 53 8.06 11.59 8.17
N TYR A 54 7.73 10.59 7.36
CA TYR A 54 7.85 10.68 5.91
C TYR A 54 6.66 11.42 5.32
N TRP A 55 6.92 12.20 4.28
CA TRP A 55 5.88 12.85 3.51
C TRP A 55 5.70 12.18 2.16
N ASP A 56 4.47 11.81 1.85
CA ASP A 56 4.09 11.23 0.57
C ASP A 56 2.87 11.92 -0.03
N VAL A 57 2.63 11.65 -1.32
CA VAL A 57 1.43 12.11 -2.03
C VAL A 57 0.89 11.00 -2.91
N LEU A 58 -0.44 10.89 -2.93
CA LEU A 58 -1.17 10.04 -3.84
C LEU A 58 -1.40 10.76 -5.16
N LEU A 59 -0.92 10.18 -6.26
CA LEU A 59 -1.12 10.69 -7.60
C LEU A 59 -2.36 10.04 -8.21
N ASN A 60 -3.47 10.77 -8.13
CA ASN A 60 -4.72 10.37 -8.73
C ASN A 60 -4.67 10.59 -10.23
N GLN A 61 -5.11 9.59 -10.98
CA GLN A 61 -5.27 9.72 -12.40
C GLN A 61 -6.70 10.19 -12.72
N ASN A 62 -6.82 11.45 -13.12
CA ASN A 62 -7.93 11.82 -14.00
C ASN A 62 -7.67 11.18 -15.38
N TRP A 63 -8.69 10.61 -16.01
CA TRP A 63 -8.57 9.79 -17.24
C TRP A 63 -7.92 10.50 -18.45
N ASP A 64 -7.66 11.80 -18.33
CA ASP A 64 -7.10 12.66 -19.38
C ASP A 64 -5.62 13.02 -19.19
N TYR A 65 -4.92 12.52 -18.16
CA TYR A 65 -3.50 12.83 -17.99
C TYR A 65 -2.62 11.98 -18.92
N PRO A 66 -1.94 12.58 -19.92
CA PRO A 66 -0.95 11.87 -20.70
C PRO A 66 0.26 11.48 -19.83
N LEU A 67 0.91 10.38 -20.17
CA LEU A 67 2.04 9.83 -19.43
C LEU A 67 3.14 10.84 -19.04
N ARG A 68 3.44 11.79 -19.93
CA ARG A 68 4.44 12.84 -19.69
C ARG A 68 4.06 13.79 -18.57
N THR A 69 2.75 14.03 -18.37
CA THR A 69 2.26 14.86 -17.26
C THR A 69 2.30 14.11 -15.93
N TYR A 70 2.11 12.79 -15.96
CA TYR A 70 2.23 11.95 -14.77
C TYR A 70 3.66 11.97 -14.20
N GLY A 71 4.67 11.73 -15.05
CA GLY A 71 6.08 11.83 -14.64
C GLY A 71 6.48 13.24 -14.20
N ARG A 72 5.91 14.28 -14.83
CA ARG A 72 6.13 15.66 -14.40
C ARG A 72 5.54 15.92 -13.00
N ALA A 73 4.36 15.40 -12.70
CA ALA A 73 3.75 15.52 -11.37
C ALA A 73 4.62 14.83 -10.31
N VAL A 74 5.11 13.61 -10.59
CA VAL A 74 6.08 12.91 -9.72
C VAL A 74 7.30 13.80 -9.47
N TYR A 75 7.89 14.34 -10.54
CA TYR A 75 9.08 15.19 -10.44
C TYR A 75 8.85 16.45 -9.60
N GLU A 76 7.76 17.17 -9.85
CA GLU A 76 7.45 18.41 -9.12
C GLU A 76 7.17 18.13 -7.64
N CYS A 77 6.49 17.03 -7.32
CA CYS A 77 6.22 16.60 -5.94
C CYS A 77 7.52 16.27 -5.17
N LEU A 78 8.41 15.48 -5.76
CA LEU A 78 9.68 15.10 -5.13
C LEU A 78 10.62 16.30 -5.01
N ARG A 79 10.70 17.14 -6.05
CA ARG A 79 11.47 18.40 -6.01
C ARG A 79 10.91 19.39 -4.99
N GLY A 80 9.59 19.38 -4.76
CA GLY A 80 8.90 20.16 -3.74
C GLY A 80 9.22 19.75 -2.31
N GLY A 81 9.96 18.67 -2.10
CA GLY A 81 10.42 18.22 -0.78
C GLY A 81 9.64 17.04 -0.19
N LEU A 82 8.76 16.41 -0.97
CA LEU A 82 8.15 15.14 -0.58
C LEU A 82 9.18 14.01 -0.61
N ASP A 83 9.04 13.05 0.31
CA ASP A 83 9.93 11.90 0.40
C ASP A 83 9.51 10.80 -0.58
N PHE A 84 8.21 10.67 -0.86
CA PHE A 84 7.65 9.67 -1.76
C PHE A 84 6.46 10.20 -2.59
N THR A 85 6.17 9.47 -3.67
CA THR A 85 4.95 9.58 -4.47
C THR A 85 4.40 8.18 -4.67
N LYS A 86 3.08 8.02 -4.69
CA LYS A 86 2.44 6.72 -4.91
C LYS A 86 1.31 6.84 -5.94
N ASP A 87 1.18 5.83 -6.77
CA ASP A 87 0.04 5.67 -7.66
C ASP A 87 -1.25 5.41 -6.86
N ASP A 88 -2.39 5.90 -7.36
CA ASP A 88 -3.71 5.50 -6.89
C ASP A 88 -3.92 3.97 -7.05
N GLU A 89 -4.64 3.35 -6.13
CA GLU A 89 -4.93 1.91 -6.12
C GLU A 89 -5.65 1.41 -7.39
N ASN A 90 -6.30 2.32 -8.11
CA ASN A 90 -7.01 2.04 -9.36
C ASN A 90 -6.12 2.24 -10.60
N VAL A 91 -4.89 2.71 -10.44
CA VAL A 91 -3.96 3.04 -11.54
C VAL A 91 -3.07 1.83 -11.83
N ASN A 92 -3.59 0.94 -12.67
CA ASN A 92 -2.97 -0.32 -13.01
C ASN A 92 -2.29 -0.23 -14.38
N SER A 93 -2.84 -0.92 -15.38
CA SER A 93 -2.45 -0.81 -16.77
C SER A 93 -3.70 -0.57 -17.60
N GLN A 94 -3.90 0.68 -18.00
CA GLN A 94 -5.07 1.10 -18.77
C GLN A 94 -4.65 1.48 -20.21
N PRO A 95 -5.59 1.48 -21.17
CA PRO A 95 -5.27 1.82 -22.56
C PRO A 95 -4.61 3.19 -22.76
N PHE A 96 -4.92 4.16 -21.89
CA PHE A 96 -4.34 5.51 -21.94
C PHE A 96 -2.97 5.62 -21.25
N MET A 97 -2.60 4.66 -20.40
CA MET A 97 -1.36 4.67 -19.62
C MET A 97 -0.93 3.24 -19.29
N GLY A 98 -0.03 2.71 -20.11
CA GLY A 98 0.62 1.43 -19.85
C GLY A 98 1.52 1.50 -18.62
N TRP A 99 1.48 0.46 -17.78
CA TRP A 99 2.31 0.41 -16.56
C TRP A 99 3.81 0.49 -16.86
N ARG A 100 4.26 -0.08 -17.99
CA ARG A 100 5.67 -0.07 -18.41
C ARG A 100 6.13 1.34 -18.72
N ASP A 101 5.34 2.03 -19.53
CA ASP A 101 5.67 3.38 -19.93
C ASP A 101 5.65 4.28 -18.69
N ARG A 102 4.68 4.10 -17.77
CA ARG A 102 4.65 4.85 -16.50
C ARG A 102 5.90 4.61 -15.66
N SER A 103 6.28 3.36 -15.48
CA SER A 103 7.48 2.98 -14.72
C SER A 103 8.78 3.48 -15.36
N TYR A 104 8.77 3.77 -16.66
CA TYR A 104 9.94 4.32 -17.36
C TYR A 104 10.04 5.85 -17.23
N PHE A 105 8.91 6.55 -17.15
CA PHE A 105 8.86 8.01 -17.08
C PHE A 105 8.93 8.58 -15.64
N CYS A 106 8.63 7.76 -14.63
CA CYS A 106 8.74 8.10 -13.21
C CYS A 106 10.10 7.65 -12.64
#